data_AF-A0A839NN26-F1
#
_entry.id   AF-A0A839NN26-F1
#
_cell.length_a   1.000
_cell.length_b   1.000
_cell.length_c   1.000
_cell.angle_alpha   90.00
_cell.angle_beta   90.00
_cell.angle_gamma   90.00
#
_symmetry.space_group_name_H-M   'P 1'
#
loop_
_entity.id
_entity.type
_entity.pdbx_description
1 polymer ?
#
loop_
_entity_poly.entity_id
_entity_poly.type
_entity_poly.pdbx_seq_one_letter_code
_entity_poly.pdbx_strand_id
1 'polypeptide(L)'
;MFNYNNLIQATDSNIFTLYSSQENCYSFQVNNIRWKQQIGVRYYYYFLNGNKTEITKLLSSFNNNVINFHQSVYIESAFFDNFEQDDIAVSVDSNLFSEKEPQVVYRNLLSELHDFMDRKQKKYIREQAVTV
;
A
#
# COMPACT_ATOMS: atom_id res chain seq x y z
N MET A 1 4.13 26.46 6.05
CA MET A 1 3.44 25.29 5.47
C MET A 1 4.23 24.83 4.26
N PHE A 2 4.86 23.66 4.30
CA PHE A 2 5.64 23.17 3.16
C PHE A 2 4.67 22.71 2.06
N ASN A 3 4.68 23.40 0.92
CA ASN A 3 3.80 23.08 -0.21
C ASN A 3 4.51 22.09 -1.12
N TYR A 4 4.15 20.81 -0.99
CA TYR A 4 4.71 19.71 -1.79
C TYR A 4 4.01 19.52 -3.14
N ASN A 5 3.00 20.32 -3.48
CA ASN A 5 2.22 20.15 -4.72
C ASN A 5 3.12 20.19 -5.97
N ASN A 6 4.21 20.96 -5.91
CA ASN A 6 5.15 21.06 -7.03
C ASN A 6 5.91 19.74 -7.28
N LEU A 7 6.04 18.87 -6.28
CA LEU A 7 6.73 17.58 -6.35
C LEU A 7 5.81 16.42 -6.75
N ILE A 8 4.49 16.59 -6.63
CA ILE A 8 3.51 15.57 -6.98
C ILE A 8 3.38 15.53 -8.51
N GLN A 9 3.59 14.36 -9.10
CA GLN A 9 3.40 14.13 -10.53
C GLN A 9 1.98 13.64 -10.83
N ALA A 10 1.46 12.75 -9.98
CA ALA A 10 0.09 12.26 -10.08
C ALA A 10 -0.37 11.73 -8.72
N THR A 11 -1.67 11.74 -8.50
CA THR A 11 -2.34 11.09 -7.38
C THR A 11 -3.44 10.18 -7.90
N ASP A 12 -3.61 9.03 -7.28
CA ASP A 12 -4.72 8.12 -7.55
C ASP A 12 -5.31 7.62 -6.23
N SER A 13 -6.63 7.52 -6.16
CA SER A 13 -7.37 7.10 -4.97
C SER A 13 -8.31 5.96 -5.37
N ASN A 14 -8.18 4.82 -4.71
CA ASN A 14 -9.02 3.65 -4.92
C ASN A 14 -9.59 3.17 -3.58
N ILE A 15 -10.71 2.46 -3.63
CA ILE A 15 -11.26 1.79 -2.46
C ILE A 15 -11.16 0.28 -2.72
N PHE A 16 -10.46 -0.43 -1.85
CA PHE A 16 -10.44 -1.88 -1.86
C PHE A 16 -11.43 -2.38 -0.82
N THR A 17 -12.33 -3.26 -1.24
CA THR A 17 -13.30 -3.90 -0.35
C THR A 17 -12.94 -5.37 -0.24
N LEU A 18 -12.57 -5.82 0.96
CA LEU A 18 -12.18 -7.20 1.23
C LEU A 18 -13.16 -7.85 2.19
N TYR A 19 -13.37 -9.14 2.01
CA TYR A 19 -14.25 -9.94 2.85
C TYR A 19 -13.44 -10.97 3.63
N SER A 20 -13.78 -11.18 4.90
CA SER A 20 -13.24 -12.30 5.65
C SER A 20 -14.00 -13.60 5.37
N SER A 21 -13.45 -14.71 5.88
CA SER A 21 -14.13 -16.00 5.87
C SER A 21 -15.45 -16.03 6.66
N GLN A 22 -15.69 -15.02 7.51
CA GLN A 22 -16.92 -14.85 8.27
C GLN A 22 -17.88 -13.83 7.61
N GLU A 23 -17.62 -13.46 6.35
CA GLU A 23 -18.40 -12.47 5.58
C GLU A 23 -18.36 -11.03 6.15
N ASN A 24 -17.47 -10.74 7.11
CA ASN A 24 -17.21 -9.36 7.52
C ASN A 24 -16.57 -8.60 6.37
N CYS A 25 -17.01 -7.36 6.16
CA CYS A 25 -16.57 -6.51 5.06
C CYS A 25 -15.69 -5.38 5.58
N TYR A 26 -14.53 -5.20 4.96
CA TYR A 26 -13.54 -4.20 5.30
C TYR A 26 -13.23 -3.31 4.09
N SER A 27 -13.28 -2.00 4.29
CA SER A 27 -12.99 -1.01 3.27
C SER A 27 -11.64 -0.34 3.54
N PHE A 28 -10.80 -0.25 2.51
CA PHE A 28 -9.48 0.36 2.56
C PHE A 28 -9.40 1.47 1.52
N GLN A 29 -9.23 2.72 1.96
CA GLN A 29 -8.93 3.81 1.05
C GLN A 29 -7.43 3.80 0.74
N VAL A 30 -7.09 3.56 -0.52
CA VAL A 30 -5.72 3.45 -1.01
C VAL A 30 -5.39 4.69 -1.85
N ASN A 31 -4.54 5.55 -1.30
CA ASN A 31 -4.05 6.76 -1.94
C ASN A 31 -2.61 6.53 -2.42
N ASN A 32 -2.42 6.46 -3.74
CA ASN A 32 -1.09 6.40 -4.36
C ASN A 32 -0.65 7.80 -4.81
N ILE A 33 0.53 8.20 -4.38
CA ILE A 33 1.20 9.43 -4.83
C ILE A 33 2.40 9.04 -5.67
N ARG A 34 2.46 9.54 -6.90
CA ARG A 34 3.64 9.47 -7.75
C ARG A 34 4.38 10.80 -7.70
N TRP A 35 5.68 10.73 -7.46
CA TRP A 35 6.54 11.91 -7.31
C TRP A 35 7.29 12.19 -8.61
N LYS A 36 7.49 13.47 -8.93
CA LYS A 36 8.26 13.91 -10.12
C LYS A 36 9.75 13.57 -10.02
N GLN A 37 10.23 13.41 -8.80
CA GLN A 37 11.63 13.16 -8.49
C GLN A 37 11.73 12.23 -7.29
N GLN A 38 12.93 11.70 -7.06
CA GLN A 38 13.22 10.93 -5.87
C GLN A 38 13.02 11.79 -4.62
N ILE A 39 12.14 11.35 -3.73
CA ILE A 39 11.86 12.03 -2.44
C ILE A 39 12.47 11.31 -1.23
N GLY A 40 13.10 10.14 -1.45
CA GLY A 40 13.69 9.33 -0.40
C GLY A 40 14.44 8.12 -0.97
N VAL A 41 15.14 7.40 -0.10
CA VAL A 41 15.92 6.22 -0.48
C VAL A 41 15.02 5.00 -0.73
N ARG A 42 13.88 4.93 -0.04
CA ARG A 42 12.94 3.82 -0.06
C ARG A 42 11.49 4.32 -0.07
N TYR A 43 10.62 3.56 -0.71
CA TYR A 43 9.18 3.77 -0.80
C TYR A 43 8.45 2.72 0.03
N TYR A 44 7.37 3.15 0.67
CA TYR A 44 6.65 2.37 1.66
C TYR A 44 5.15 2.40 1.38
N TYR A 45 4.48 1.37 1.91
CA TYR A 45 3.06 1.37 2.19
C TYR A 45 2.87 1.83 3.63
N TYR A 46 2.13 2.91 3.83
CA TYR A 46 1.82 3.48 5.14
C TYR A 46 0.40 3.09 5.53
N PHE A 47 0.24 2.37 6.64
CA PHE A 47 -1.05 1.88 7.11
C PHE A 47 -1.54 2.79 8.23
N LEU A 48 -2.69 3.41 7.99
CA LEU A 48 -3.28 4.46 8.81
C LEU A 48 -4.63 3.99 9.35
N ASN A 49 -4.86 4.21 10.64
CA ASN A 49 -6.15 3.90 11.27
C ASN A 49 -7.25 4.93 10.91
N GLY A 50 -8.45 4.76 11.46
CA GLY A 50 -9.59 5.66 11.20
C GLY A 50 -9.34 7.12 11.60
N ASN A 51 -8.39 7.37 12.51
CA ASN A 51 -7.96 8.70 12.92
C ASN A 51 -6.77 9.24 12.11
N LYS A 52 -6.35 8.55 11.04
CA LYS A 52 -5.19 8.86 10.20
C LYS A 52 -3.85 8.83 10.95
N THR A 53 -3.79 8.07 12.03
CA THR A 53 -2.53 7.79 12.73
C THR A 53 -1.83 6.62 12.07
N GLU A 54 -0.53 6.75 11.77
CA GLU A 54 0.30 5.66 11.25
C GLU A 54 0.43 4.56 12.32
N ILE A 55 -0.07 3.37 11.99
CA ILE A 55 0.06 2.18 12.82
C ILE A 55 1.34 1.43 12.47
N THR A 56 1.61 1.29 11.17
CA THR A 56 2.82 0.63 10.68
C THR A 56 3.13 1.06 9.24
N LYS A 57 4.33 0.70 8.78
CA LYS A 57 4.72 0.82 7.38
C LYS A 57 5.47 -0.41 6.89
N LEU A 58 5.21 -0.78 5.64
CA LEU A 58 5.86 -1.90 4.98
C LEU A 58 6.71 -1.40 3.81
N LEU A 59 7.92 -1.93 3.68
CA LEU A 59 8.78 -1.63 2.54
C LEU A 59 8.15 -2.17 1.25
N SER A 60 7.99 -1.32 0.23
CA SER A 60 7.45 -1.76 -1.05
C SER A 60 8.45 -2.64 -1.80
N SER A 61 7.99 -3.70 -2.47
CA SER A 61 8.81 -4.44 -3.43
C SER A 61 9.17 -3.61 -4.67
N PHE A 62 8.46 -2.52 -4.93
CA PHE A 62 8.64 -1.64 -6.10
C PHE A 62 9.71 -0.56 -5.88
N ASN A 63 10.78 -0.89 -5.16
CA ASN A 63 11.88 0.01 -4.80
C ASN A 63 13.03 0.05 -5.81
N ASN A 64 12.79 -0.36 -7.06
CA ASN A 64 13.82 -0.34 -8.08
C ASN A 64 14.08 1.09 -8.57
N ASN A 65 15.16 1.70 -8.07
CA ASN A 65 15.55 3.07 -8.41
C ASN A 65 16.00 3.25 -9.87
N VAL A 66 16.29 2.16 -10.61
CA VAL A 66 16.76 2.23 -12.00
C VAL A 66 15.70 2.80 -12.94
N ILE A 67 14.41 2.56 -12.65
CA ILE A 67 13.30 2.97 -13.52
C ILE A 67 12.68 4.31 -13.14
N ASN A 68 13.18 5.01 -12.10
CA ASN A 68 12.64 6.30 -11.62
C ASN A 68 11.14 6.29 -11.28
N PHE A 69 10.60 5.14 -10.85
CA PHE A 69 9.21 5.00 -10.45
C PHE A 69 9.04 5.38 -8.96
N HIS A 70 9.04 6.69 -8.69
CA HIS A 70 8.99 7.23 -7.34
C HIS A 70 7.55 7.26 -6.81
N GLN A 71 7.28 6.57 -5.70
CA GLN A 71 5.93 6.38 -5.20
C GLN A 71 5.81 6.45 -3.68
N SER A 72 4.61 6.74 -3.19
CA SER A 72 4.20 6.46 -1.82
C SER A 72 2.75 6.02 -1.82
N VAL A 73 2.41 5.03 -0.99
CA VAL A 73 1.02 4.55 -0.86
C VAL A 73 0.57 4.70 0.58
N TYR A 74 -0.57 5.34 0.78
CA TYR A 74 -1.24 5.46 2.06
C TYR A 74 -2.51 4.62 2.03
N ILE A 75 -2.71 3.82 3.06
CA ILE A 75 -3.85 2.90 3.19
C ILE A 75 -4.58 3.26 4.48
N GLU A 76 -5.75 3.87 4.35
CA GLU A 76 -6.59 4.31 5.47
C GLU A 76 -7.75 3.32 5.69
N SER A 77 -7.91 2.83 6.92
CA SER A 77 -9.06 2.00 7.29
C SER A 77 -9.28 1.93 8.80
N ALA A 78 -10.55 1.87 9.22
CA ALA A 78 -10.94 1.53 10.59
C ALA A 78 -10.54 0.10 10.99
N PHE A 79 -10.25 -0.77 10.01
CA PHE A 79 -9.65 -2.08 10.26
C PHE A 79 -8.40 -1.99 11.14
N PHE A 80 -7.62 -0.91 11.01
CA PHE A 80 -6.39 -0.72 11.77
C PHE A 80 -6.59 -0.13 13.17
N ASP A 81 -7.82 0.19 13.59
CA ASP A 81 -8.08 0.80 14.91
C ASP A 81 -7.72 -0.14 16.07
N ASN A 82 -7.88 -1.46 15.86
CA ASN A 82 -7.57 -2.49 16.85
C ASN A 82 -6.49 -3.48 16.36
N PHE A 83 -5.69 -3.09 15.37
CA PHE A 83 -4.70 -3.97 14.77
C PHE A 83 -3.42 -3.98 15.62
N GLU A 84 -3.07 -5.13 16.18
CA GLU A 84 -1.93 -5.26 17.09
C GLU A 84 -0.64 -5.62 16.33
N GLN A 85 0.51 -5.41 16.97
CA GLN A 85 1.81 -5.72 16.36
C GLN A 85 1.96 -7.21 16.02
N ASP A 86 1.34 -8.08 16.81
CA ASP A 86 1.33 -9.53 16.58
C ASP A 86 0.53 -9.92 15.33
N ASP A 87 -0.43 -9.09 14.89
CA ASP A 87 -1.17 -9.32 13.64
C ASP A 87 -0.32 -9.01 12.40
N ILE A 88 0.75 -8.23 12.55
CA ILE A 88 1.75 -7.94 11.50
C ILE A 88 2.75 -9.09 11.36
N ALA A 89 3.11 -9.75 12.47
CA ALA A 89 4.21 -10.71 12.53
C ALA A 89 3.96 -12.04 11.80
N VAL A 90 2.69 -12.37 11.50
CA VAL A 90 2.30 -13.71 11.03
C VAL A 90 2.48 -13.92 9.52
N SER A 91 2.72 -12.87 8.72
CA SER A 91 2.54 -12.96 7.26
C SER A 91 3.70 -13.53 6.43
N VAL A 92 4.74 -14.13 7.02
CA VAL A 92 5.86 -14.70 6.24
C VAL A 92 6.11 -16.19 6.48
N ASP A 93 5.91 -16.73 7.70
CA ASP A 93 6.36 -18.09 8.04
C ASP A 93 5.42 -18.91 8.98
N SER A 94 4.14 -18.59 9.09
CA SER A 94 3.28 -19.20 10.12
C SER A 94 2.31 -20.27 9.59
N ASN A 95 2.21 -21.40 10.30
CA ASN A 95 1.32 -22.52 10.01
C ASN A 95 -0.12 -22.10 9.65
N LEU A 96 -0.56 -22.50 8.45
CA LEU A 96 -1.86 -22.21 7.80
C LEU A 96 -3.13 -22.64 8.58
N PHE A 97 -3.01 -23.24 9.76
CA PHE A 97 -4.13 -23.92 10.44
C PHE A 97 -4.68 -23.17 11.67
N SER A 98 -4.15 -22.00 12.04
CA SER A 98 -4.66 -21.22 13.19
C SER A 98 -4.55 -19.70 13.00
N GLU A 99 -4.69 -19.20 11.77
CA GLU A 99 -4.63 -17.76 11.51
C GLU A 99 -5.88 -17.04 12.03
N LYS A 100 -5.67 -15.89 12.67
CA LYS A 100 -6.76 -15.00 13.08
C LYS A 100 -7.34 -14.29 11.86
N GLU A 101 -8.62 -13.95 11.89
CA GLU A 101 -9.29 -13.22 10.79
C GLU A 101 -8.53 -11.94 10.34
N PRO A 102 -8.04 -11.06 11.24
CA PRO A 102 -7.29 -9.88 10.83
C PRO A 102 -6.02 -10.23 10.02
N GLN A 103 -5.37 -11.36 10.31
CA GLN A 103 -4.15 -11.78 9.60
C GLN A 103 -4.49 -12.19 8.15
N VAL A 104 -5.61 -12.90 7.97
CA VAL A 104 -6.10 -13.29 6.63
C VAL A 104 -6.46 -12.05 5.81
N VAL A 105 -7.23 -11.12 6.39
CA VAL A 105 -7.63 -9.87 5.72
C VAL A 105 -6.41 -9.03 5.36
N TYR A 106 -5.45 -8.90 6.28
CA TYR A 106 -4.22 -8.16 6.05
C TYR A 106 -3.37 -8.77 4.93
N ARG A 107 -3.21 -10.10 4.90
CA ARG A 107 -2.52 -10.77 3.78
C ARG A 107 -3.21 -10.52 2.43
N ASN A 108 -4.54 -10.64 2.39
CA ASN A 108 -5.29 -10.39 1.16
C ASN A 108 -5.12 -8.94 0.69
N LEU A 109 -5.12 -7.98 1.62
CA LEU A 109 -4.81 -6.58 1.34
C LEU A 109 -3.41 -6.40 0.75
N LEU A 110 -2.40 -7.06 1.31
CA LEU A 110 -1.03 -6.99 0.78
C LEU A 110 -0.94 -7.53 -0.67
N SER A 111 -1.69 -8.59 -0.98
CA SER A 111 -1.77 -9.13 -2.35
C SER A 111 -2.41 -8.12 -3.31
N GLU A 112 -3.56 -7.53 -2.94
CA GLU A 112 -4.24 -6.51 -3.77
C GLU A 112 -3.37 -5.26 -3.98
N LEU A 113 -2.66 -4.81 -2.93
CA LEU A 113 -1.72 -3.70 -3.03
C LEU A 113 -0.55 -4.03 -3.95
N HIS A 114 -0.02 -5.25 -3.89
CA HIS A 114 1.04 -5.69 -4.80
C HIS A 114 0.58 -5.64 -6.25
N ASP A 115 -0.56 -6.25 -6.56
CA ASP A 115 -1.11 -6.31 -7.91
C ASP A 115 -1.47 -4.91 -8.44
N PHE A 116 -2.01 -4.05 -7.58
CA PHE A 116 -2.27 -2.66 -7.92
C PHE A 116 -0.99 -1.92 -8.32
N MET A 117 0.07 -2.05 -7.52
CA MET A 117 1.33 -1.37 -7.78
C MET A 117 2.08 -1.94 -8.99
N ASP A 118 2.00 -3.26 -9.24
CA ASP A 118 2.54 -3.90 -10.43
C ASP A 118 1.89 -3.35 -11.70
N ARG A 119 0.55 -3.25 -11.72
CA ARG A 119 -0.19 -2.63 -12.85
C ARG A 119 0.24 -1.18 -13.09
N LYS A 120 0.44 -0.39 -12.02
CA LYS A 120 0.90 1.00 -12.12
C LYS A 120 2.32 1.10 -12.67
N GLN A 121 3.25 0.29 -12.19
CA GLN A 121 4.63 0.26 -12.66
C GLN A 121 4.70 -0.15 -14.14
N LYS A 122 3.97 -1.21 -14.53
CA LYS A 122 3.88 -1.66 -15.93
C LYS A 122 3.33 -0.57 -16.85
N LYS A 123 2.28 0.14 -16.42
CA LYS A 123 1.72 1.28 -17.16
C LYS A 123 2.77 2.38 -17.34
N TYR A 124 3.46 2.75 -16.27
CA TYR A 124 4.51 3.77 -16.29
C TYR A 124 5.66 3.41 -17.25
N ILE A 125 6.14 2.16 -17.23
CA ILE A 125 7.20 1.71 -18.14
C ILE A 125 6.76 1.84 -19.61
N ARG A 126 5.51 1.50 -19.93
CA ARG A 126 4.96 1.64 -21.29
C ARG A 126 4.87 3.11 -21.72
N GLU A 127 4.43 4.00 -20.84
CA GLU A 127 4.35 5.43 -21.12
C GLU A 127 5.74 6.04 -21.41
N GLN A 128 6.75 5.62 -20.66
CA GLN A 128 8.13 6.06 -20.90
C GLN A 128 8.68 5.54 -22.24
N ALA A 129 8.39 4.29 -22.59
CA ALA A 129 8.84 3.71 -23.86
C ALA A 129 8.22 4.37 -25.11
N VAL A 130 7.03 4.96 -24.99
CA VAL A 130 6.38 5.70 -26.09
C VAL A 130 6.91 7.13 -26.24
N THR A 131 7.55 7.66 -25.19
CA THR A 131 8.08 9.04 -25.17
C THR A 131 9.53 9.11 -25.70
N VAL A 132 10.14 7.97 -26.02
CA VAL A 132 11.46 7.84 -26.67
C VAL A 132 11.27 7.65 -28.17
#